data_AF-A0A3D5RRX1-F1
#
_entry.id   AF-A0A3D5RRX1-F1
#
_cell.length_a   1.000
_cell.length_b   1.000
_cell.length_c   1.000
_cell.angle_alpha   90.00
_cell.angle_beta   90.00
_cell.angle_gamma   90.00
#
_symmetry.space_group_name_H-M   'P 1'
#
loop_
_entity.id
_entity.type
_entity.pdbx_description
1 polymer ?
#
loop_
_entity_poly.entity_id
_entity_poly.type
_entity_poly.pdbx_seq_one_letter_code
_entity_poly.pdbx_strand_id
1 'polypeptide(L)'
;FCYDLHVPSGVVPCNMDGEISRFELMPLHDVLAMVRDTDRFKFNVNLVIIDFAMRVGQLAPDNTPDYEQIALGLRNHPQPIV
;
A
#
# COMPACT_ATOMS: atom_id res chain seq x y z
N PHE A 1 6.99 -10.37 -0.63
CA PHE A 1 6.37 -10.60 -1.95
C PHE A 1 5.01 -9.92 -1.97
N CYS A 2 4.64 -9.28 -3.08
CA CYS A 2 3.34 -8.65 -3.27
C CYS A 2 2.53 -9.45 -4.30
N TYR A 3 1.21 -9.55 -4.09
CA TYR A 3 0.28 -10.21 -4.99
C TYR A 3 -0.90 -9.28 -5.23
N ASP A 4 -1.35 -9.24 -6.48
CA ASP A 4 -2.52 -8.48 -6.88
C ASP A 4 -3.63 -9.43 -7.31
N LEU A 5 -4.87 -9.11 -6.95
CA LEU A 5 -6.05 -9.86 -7.34
C LEU A 5 -7.15 -8.89 -7.77
N HIS A 6 -7.61 -9.03 -9.01
CA HIS A 6 -8.86 -8.41 -9.43
C HIS A 6 -10.03 -9.15 -8.79
N VAL A 7 -10.75 -8.46 -7.91
CA VAL A 7 -11.90 -9.02 -7.20
C VAL A 7 -13.18 -8.72 -8.00
N PRO A 8 -14.01 -9.73 -8.31
CA PRO A 8 -15.32 -9.51 -8.95
C PRO A 8 -16.21 -8.58 -8.11
N SER A 9 -17.07 -7.82 -8.79
CA SER A 9 -18.07 -6.99 -8.10
C SER A 9 -19.00 -7.85 -7.24
N GLY A 10 -19.37 -7.33 -6.07
CA GLY A 10 -20.28 -8.00 -5.13
C GLY A 10 -19.62 -9.02 -4.19
N VAL A 11 -18.33 -9.30 -4.33
CA VAL A 11 -17.59 -10.11 -3.34
C VAL A 11 -17.41 -9.30 -2.06
N VAL A 12 -17.88 -9.85 -0.94
CA VAL A 12 -17.72 -9.26 0.40
C VAL A 12 -16.78 -10.16 1.21
N PRO A 13 -15.60 -9.66 1.63
CA PRO A 13 -14.69 -10.45 2.45
C PRO A 13 -15.34 -10.81 3.80
N CYS A 14 -15.16 -12.07 4.22
CA CYS A 14 -15.62 -12.57 5.52
C CYS A 14 -14.40 -12.96 6.35
N ASN A 15 -14.31 -12.46 7.59
CA ASN A 15 -13.28 -12.93 8.53
C ASN A 15 -13.69 -14.32 9.05
N MET A 16 -12.83 -15.32 8.85
CA MET A 16 -13.11 -16.71 9.17
C MET A 16 -12.46 -17.18 10.49
N ASP A 17 -11.34 -16.59 10.88
CA ASP A 17 -10.49 -17.06 11.98
C ASP A 17 -10.39 -16.08 13.16
N GLY A 18 -10.94 -14.87 13.01
CA GLY A 18 -10.94 -13.87 14.07
C GLY A 18 -9.75 -12.91 14.03
N GLU A 19 -8.81 -13.05 13.09
CA GLU A 19 -7.62 -12.19 13.03
C GLU A 19 -7.95 -10.73 12.65
N ILE A 20 -9.03 -10.53 11.89
CA ILE A 20 -9.40 -9.23 11.31
C ILE A 20 -10.68 -8.67 11.94
N SER A 21 -10.62 -7.46 12.50
CA SER A 21 -11.81 -6.83 13.10
C SER A 21 -12.89 -6.45 12.07
N ARG A 22 -12.50 -5.94 10.90
CA ARG A 22 -13.42 -5.59 9.80
C ARG A 22 -12.67 -5.44 8.47
N PHE A 23 -13.44 -5.48 7.38
CA PHE A 23 -13.00 -5.06 6.05
C PHE A 23 -13.70 -3.77 5.65
N GLU A 24 -12.98 -2.93 4.92
CA GLU A 24 -13.50 -1.66 4.40
C GLU A 24 -13.04 -1.53 2.94
N LEU A 25 -13.99 -1.32 2.02
CA LEU A 25 -13.70 -1.04 0.62
C LEU A 25 -13.57 0.47 0.44
N MET A 26 -12.39 0.93 0.04
CA MET A 26 -12.06 2.36 -0.07
C MET A 26 -11.52 2.71 -1.47
N PRO A 27 -11.78 3.93 -1.97
CA PRO A 27 -11.07 4.47 -3.11
C PRO A 27 -9.56 4.57 -2.84
N LEU A 28 -8.75 4.26 -3.85
CA LEU A 28 -7.28 4.26 -3.70
C LEU A 28 -6.72 5.64 -3.30
N HIS A 29 -7.32 6.74 -3.76
CA HIS A 29 -6.85 8.09 -3.40
C HIS A 29 -7.03 8.39 -1.90
N ASP A 30 -8.12 7.90 -1.28
CA ASP A 30 -8.35 8.04 0.16
C ASP A 30 -7.33 7.21 0.96
N VAL A 31 -7.04 5.99 0.49
CA VAL A 31 -6.00 5.14 1.08
C VAL A 31 -4.63 5.82 1.01
N LEU A 32 -4.30 6.44 -0.13
CA LEU A 32 -3.03 7.17 -0.29
C LEU A 32 -2.93 8.42 0.59
N ALA A 33 -4.04 9.14 0.80
CA ALA A 33 -4.08 10.24 1.76
C ALA A 33 -3.82 9.73 3.19
N MET A 34 -4.43 8.61 3.58
CA MET A 34 -4.17 7.99 4.89
C MET A 34 -2.72 7.56 5.06
N VAL A 35 -2.08 6.98 4.03
CA VAL A 35 -0.65 6.62 4.08
C VAL A 35 0.24 7.85 4.23
N ARG A 36 -0.10 8.97 3.60
CA ARG A 36 0.69 10.20 3.63
C ARG A 36 0.55 10.96 4.95
N ASP A 37 -0.67 11.06 5.45
CA ASP A 37 -1.01 12.04 6.48
C ASP A 37 -1.25 11.41 7.86
N THR A 38 -1.18 10.08 7.98
CA THR A 38 -1.53 9.35 9.22
C THR A 38 -0.70 8.08 9.46
N ASP A 39 -0.78 7.54 10.68
CA ASP A 39 -0.20 6.23 11.07
C ASP A 39 -1.27 5.13 11.19
N ARG A 40 -2.31 5.15 10.35
CA ARG A 40 -3.45 4.21 10.46
C ARG A 40 -3.13 2.78 10.05
N PHE A 41 -2.13 2.60 9.20
CA PHE A 41 -1.68 1.28 8.76
C PHE A 41 -0.49 0.80 9.59
N LYS A 42 -0.34 -0.52 9.70
CA LYS A 42 0.91 -1.11 10.18
C LYS A 42 2.08 -0.57 9.35
N PHE A 43 3.17 -0.20 10.00
CA PHE A 43 4.32 0.48 9.38
C PHE A 43 4.79 -0.14 8.04
N ASN A 44 4.80 -1.47 7.93
CA ASN A 44 5.23 -2.16 6.72
C ASN A 44 4.13 -2.31 5.65
N VAL A 45 2.86 -2.14 6.01
CA VAL A 45 1.72 -2.16 5.06
C VAL A 45 1.73 -0.91 4.20
N ASN A 46 2.18 0.25 4.73
CA ASN A 46 2.39 1.46 3.95
C ASN A 46 3.26 1.20 2.71
N LEU A 47 4.33 0.40 2.85
CA LEU A 47 5.24 0.07 1.75
C LEU A 47 4.55 -0.74 0.65
N VAL A 48 3.66 -1.67 1.02
CA VAL A 48 2.88 -2.48 0.06
C VAL A 48 1.90 -1.61 -0.72
N ILE A 49 1.26 -0.65 -0.06
CA ILE A 49 0.32 0.29 -0.70
C ILE A 49 1.06 1.21 -1.67
N ILE A 50 2.20 1.77 -1.26
CA ILE A 50 3.03 2.64 -2.11
C ILE A 50 3.52 1.86 -3.34
N ASP A 51 4.04 0.63 -3.15
CA ASP A 51 4.45 -0.25 -4.25
C ASP A 51 3.29 -0.50 -5.23
N PHE A 52 2.10 -0.83 -4.72
CA PHE A 52 0.92 -1.02 -5.55
C PHE A 52 0.57 0.24 -6.35
N ALA A 53 0.50 1.40 -5.69
CA ALA A 53 0.14 2.66 -6.33
C ALA A 53 1.14 3.10 -7.41
N MET A 54 2.43 2.81 -7.23
CA MET A 54 3.45 3.00 -8.27
C MET A 54 3.25 2.06 -9.45
N ARG A 55 2.96 0.77 -9.20
CA ARG A 55 2.75 -0.23 -10.27
C ARG A 55 1.51 0.04 -11.12
N VAL A 56 0.45 0.60 -10.53
CA VAL A 56 -0.77 1.00 -11.26
C VAL A 56 -0.73 2.44 -11.80
N GLY A 57 0.41 3.13 -11.65
CA GLY A 57 0.65 4.47 -12.21
C GLY A 57 -0.06 5.63 -11.49
N GLN A 58 -0.56 5.40 -10.27
CA GLN A 58 -1.17 6.44 -9.45
C GLN A 58 -0.13 7.33 -8.79
N LEU A 59 1.00 6.74 -8.40
CA LEU A 59 2.23 7.46 -8.12
C LEU A 59 3.14 7.31 -9.33
N ALA A 60 3.57 8.42 -9.91
CA ALA A 60 4.38 8.45 -11.13
C ALA A 60 5.43 9.57 -11.05
N PRO A 61 6.50 9.50 -11.87
CA PRO A 61 7.59 10.49 -11.83
C PRO A 61 7.14 11.95 -12.08
N ASP A 62 6.04 12.15 -12.81
CA ASP A 62 5.48 13.45 -13.15
C ASP A 62 4.62 14.08 -12.06
N ASN A 63 4.08 13.27 -11.14
CA ASN A 63 3.10 13.70 -10.14
C ASN A 63 3.54 13.46 -8.68
N THR A 64 4.63 12.73 -8.47
CA THR A 64 5.10 12.33 -7.13
C THR A 64 6.49 12.92 -6.87
N PRO A 65 6.59 13.90 -5.94
CA PRO A 65 7.88 14.33 -5.42
C PRO A 65 8.68 13.15 -4.86
N ASP A 66 9.99 13.17 -5.04
CA ASP A 66 10.90 12.14 -4.54
C ASP A 66 10.62 10.71 -5.05
N TYR A 67 9.88 10.56 -6.16
CA TYR A 67 9.51 9.26 -6.75
C TYR A 67 10.69 8.30 -6.86
N GLU A 68 11.85 8.78 -7.34
CA GLU A 68 13.06 7.96 -7.47
C GLU A 68 13.60 7.46 -6.13
N GLN A 69 13.58 8.31 -5.09
CA GLN A 69 14.05 7.94 -3.76
C GLN A 69 13.10 6.92 -3.12
N ILE A 70 11.80 7.10 -3.29
CA ILE A 70 10.77 6.16 -2.84
C ILE A 70 10.96 4.81 -3.55
N ALA A 71 11.11 4.82 -4.88
CA ALA A 71 11.33 3.62 -5.69
C ALA A 71 12.58 2.84 -5.23
N LEU A 72 13.66 3.57 -4.96
CA LEU A 72 14.92 2.99 -4.48
C LEU A 72 14.76 2.43 -3.06
N GLY A 73 14.10 3.18 -2.17
CA GLY A 73 13.84 2.78 -0.78
C GLY A 73 13.02 1.50 -0.66
N LEU A 74 12.06 1.27 -1.55
CA LEU A 74 11.25 0.04 -1.58
C LEU A 74 12.04 -1.20 -2.01
N ARG A 75 13.15 -1.03 -2.74
CA ARG A 75 13.95 -2.13 -3.31
C ARG A 75 15.24 -2.40 -2.55
N ASN A 76 15.69 -1.44 -1.76
CA ASN A 76 16.88 -1.61 -0.95
C ASN A 76 16.55 -2.46 0.29
N HIS A 77 17.32 -3.53 0.49
CA HIS A 77 17.37 -4.18 1.79
C HIS A 77 18.04 -3.22 2.79
N PRO A 78 17.45 -2.96 3.97
CA PRO A 78 18.14 -2.20 4.99
C PRO A 78 19.47 -2.90 5.31
N GLN A 79 20.57 -2.15 5.25
CA GLN A 79 21.81 -2.59 5.87
C GLN A 79 21.51 -2.75 7.37
N PRO A 80 21.93 -3.85 8.02
CA PRO A 80 21.78 -3.95 9.47
C PRO A 80 22.46 -2.75 10.11
N ILE A 81 21.72 -2.04 10.97
CA ILE A 81 22.30 -1.00 11.82
C ILE A 81 23.22 -1.74 12.78
N VAL A 82 24.53 -1.52 12.63
CA VAL A 82 25.58 -1.98 13.55
C VAL A 82 25.47 -1.21 14.86
#